data_AF-A0A6N2AJY4-F1
#
_entry.id   AF-A0A6N2AJY4-F1
#
_cell.length_a   1.000
_cell.length_b   1.000
_cell.length_c   1.000
_cell.angle_alpha   90.00
_cell.angle_beta   90.00
_cell.angle_gamma   90.00
#
_symmetry.space_group_name_H-M   'P 1'
#
loop_
_entity.id
_entity.type
_entity.pdbx_description
1 polymer ?
#
loop_
_entity_poly.entity_id
_entity_poly.type
_entity_poly.pdbx_seq_one_letter_code
_entity_poly.pdbx_strand_id
1 'polypeptide(L)' 'MFIPLFADVFESLGAPLNVAKPTKDSSVAIFLLGAVGLIAADGAKIASASRIICVDLNAS' A
#
# COMPACT_ATOMS: atom_id res chain seq x y z
N MET A 1 12.02 -18.90 15.87
CA MET A 1 11.86 -17.46 15.62
C MET A 1 11.41 -17.31 14.17
N PHE A 2 10.10 -17.23 13.97
CA PHE A 2 9.44 -17.02 12.68
C PHE A 2 9.50 -15.51 12.39
N ILE A 3 9.86 -15.09 11.17
CA ILE A 3 10.02 -13.66 10.84
C ILE A 3 8.74 -13.17 10.15
N PRO A 4 7.74 -12.63 10.88
CA PRO A 4 6.50 -12.14 10.27
C PRO A 4 6.72 -10.96 9.31
N LEU A 5 7.83 -10.22 9.46
CA LEU A 5 8.09 -8.99 8.71
C LEU A 5 8.24 -9.18 7.19
N PHE A 6 8.75 -10.32 6.72
CA PHE A 6 9.02 -10.50 5.28
C PHE A 6 7.76 -10.76 4.47
N ALA A 7 6.82 -11.56 4.99
CA ALA A 7 5.58 -11.88 4.29
C ALA A 7 4.74 -10.61 4.08
N ASP A 8 4.58 -9.83 5.14
CA ASP A 8 3.80 -8.58 5.13
C ASP A 8 4.36 -7.59 4.09
N VAL A 9 5.69 -7.49 3.96
CA VAL A 9 6.33 -6.57 3.00
C VAL A 9 6.03 -6.97 1.55
N PHE A 10 6.23 -8.23 1.20
CA PHE A 10 6.03 -8.69 -0.18
C PHE A 10 4.56 -8.69 -0.60
N GLU A 11 3.66 -9.10 0.29
CA GLU A 11 2.22 -9.10 0.00
C GLU A 11 1.71 -7.66 -0.17
N SER A 12 2.12 -6.75 0.70
CA SER A 12 1.67 -5.35 0.68
C SER A 12 2.21 -4.56 -0.52
N LEU A 13 3.46 -4.80 -0.94
CA LEU A 13 3.99 -4.26 -2.20
C LEU A 13 3.34 -4.92 -3.41
N GLY A 14 3.07 -6.23 -3.33
CA GLY A 14 2.47 -7.00 -4.41
C GLY A 14 1.04 -6.56 -4.73
N ALA A 15 0.27 -6.12 -3.73
CA ALA A 15 -1.11 -5.67 -3.94
C ALA A 15 -1.24 -4.54 -4.99
N PRO A 16 -0.57 -3.38 -4.88
CA PRO A 16 -0.62 -2.35 -5.90
C PRO A 16 0.11 -2.73 -7.19
N LEU A 17 1.24 -3.44 -7.11
CA LEU A 17 2.09 -3.73 -8.29
C LEU A 17 1.56 -4.85 -9.18
N ASN A 18 0.96 -5.88 -8.60
CA ASN A 18 0.57 -7.10 -9.30
C ASN A 18 -0.94 -7.30 -9.39
N VAL A 19 -1.72 -6.72 -8.48
CA VAL A 19 -3.17 -6.95 -8.42
C VAL A 19 -3.93 -5.70 -8.86
N ALA A 20 -3.84 -4.61 -8.10
CA ALA A 20 -4.61 -3.41 -8.37
C ALA A 20 -4.15 -2.66 -9.63
N LYS A 21 -2.84 -2.66 -9.90
CA LYS A 21 -2.20 -2.07 -11.10
C LYS A 21 -2.79 -0.69 -11.46
N PRO A 22 -2.71 0.29 -10.56
CA PRO A 22 -3.24 1.62 -10.82
C PRO A 22 -2.65 2.19 -12.10
N THR A 23 -3.48 2.81 -12.93
CA THR A 23 -2.97 3.46 -14.15
C THR A 23 -2.17 4.69 -13.77
N LYS A 24 -1.25 5.09 -14.65
CA LYS A 24 -0.48 6.32 -14.46
C LYS A 24 -1.42 7.50 -14.18
N ASP A 25 -1.03 8.31 -13.19
CA ASP A 25 -1.75 9.50 -12.73
C ASP A 25 -3.12 9.24 -12.08
N SER A 26 -3.48 7.97 -11.83
CA SER A 26 -4.70 7.63 -11.09
C SER A 26 -4.61 7.93 -9.59
N SER A 27 -5.76 7.93 -8.93
CA SER A 27 -5.87 8.07 -7.48
C SER A 27 -6.13 6.71 -6.82
N VAL A 28 -5.44 6.42 -5.71
CA VAL A 28 -5.58 5.20 -4.93
C VAL A 28 -6.00 5.56 -3.51
N ALA A 29 -6.97 4.83 -2.96
CA ALA A 29 -7.34 4.92 -1.55
C ALA A 29 -6.84 3.68 -0.79
N ILE A 30 -6.21 3.90 0.35
CA ILE A 30 -5.67 2.83 1.20
C ILE A 30 -6.32 2.97 2.57
N PHE A 31 -6.95 1.89 3.02
CA PHE A 31 -7.62 1.82 4.31
C PHE A 31 -6.74 1.07 5.31
N LEU A 32 -6.64 1.59 6.53
CA LEU A 32 -5.84 1.09 7.65
C LEU A 32 -4.32 1.20 7.41
N LEU A 33 -3.70 2.20 8.05
CA LEU A 33 -2.29 2.58 7.97
C LEU A 33 -1.42 1.87 9.01
N GLY A 34 -1.60 0.55 9.13
CA GLY A 34 -0.64 -0.32 9.80
C GLY A 34 0.61 -0.57 8.94
N ALA A 35 1.48 -1.48 9.36
CA ALA A 35 2.68 -1.86 8.60
C ALA A 35 2.35 -2.19 7.13
N VAL A 36 1.31 -2.99 6.91
CA VAL A 36 0.79 -3.37 5.57
C VAL A 36 0.33 -2.16 4.77
N GLY A 37 -0.48 -1.27 5.35
CA GLY A 37 -1.05 -0.12 4.65
C GLY A 37 -0.01 0.90 4.21
N LEU A 38 1.01 1.14 5.05
CA LEU A 38 2.12 2.03 4.70
C LEU A 38 2.95 1.45 3.54
N ILE A 39 3.22 0.14 3.55
CA ILE A 39 3.95 -0.52 2.47
C ILE A 39 3.13 -0.54 1.17
N ALA A 40 1.81 -0.71 1.25
CA ALA A 40 0.91 -0.61 0.11
C ALA A 40 0.89 0.82 -0.48
N ALA A 41 1.03 1.87 0.35
CA ALA A 41 1.15 3.25 -0.12
C ALA A 41 2.42 3.46 -0.93
N ASP A 42 3.55 2.92 -0.47
CA ASP A 42 4.79 2.94 -1.23
C ASP A 42 4.66 2.17 -2.55
N GLY A 43 4.04 0.99 -2.52
CA GLY A 43 3.77 0.22 -3.74
C GLY A 43 2.86 0.96 -4.73
N ALA A 44 1.86 1.69 -4.26
CA ALA A 44 0.99 2.52 -5.10
C ALA A 44 1.75 3.68 -5.74
N LYS A 45 2.71 4.28 -5.02
CA LYS A 45 3.59 5.32 -5.56
C LYS A 45 4.52 4.76 -6.63
N ILE A 46 5.12 3.59 -6.40
CA ILE A 46 5.95 2.88 -7.39
C ILE A 46 5.11 2.56 -8.64
N ALA A 47 3.84 2.19 -8.46
CA ALA A 47 2.89 1.96 -9.54
C ALA A 47 2.41 3.24 -10.27
N SER A 48 3.01 4.42 -10.00
CA SER A 48 2.70 5.70 -10.65
C SER A 48 1.31 6.28 -10.38
N ALA A 49 0.73 6.00 -9.20
CA ALA A 49 -0.43 6.75 -8.72
C ALA A 49 -0.03 8.21 -8.43
N SER A 50 -0.82 9.19 -8.91
CA SER A 50 -0.55 10.62 -8.66
C SER A 50 -1.01 11.08 -7.28
N ARG A 51 -2.03 10.41 -6.74
CA ARG A 51 -2.67 10.77 -5.46
C ARG A 51 -2.95 9.51 -4.66
N ILE A 52 -2.42 9.46 -3.45
CA ILE A 52 -2.64 8.37 -2.51
C ILE A 52 -3.40 8.95 -1.32
N ILE A 53 -4.60 8.42 -1.08
CA ILE A 53 -5.51 8.84 -0.02
C ILE A 53 -5.44 7.79 1.07
N CYS A 54 -4.84 8.18 2.19
CA CYS A 54 -4.70 7.32 3.35
C CYS A 54 -5.91 7.53 4.28
N VAL A 55 -6.63 6.45 4.59
CA VAL A 55 -7.80 6.45 5.47
C VAL A 55 -7.52 5.56 6.65
N ASP A 56 -7.49 6.14 7.84
CA ASP A 56 -7.41 5.39 9.10
C ASP A 56 -8.48 5.91 10.06
N LEU A 57 -8.91 5.04 10.98
CA LEU A 57 -9.81 5.40 12.07
C LEU A 57 -9.05 6.07 13.20
N ASN A 58 -7.74 5.82 13.32
CA ASN A 58 -6.88 6.54 14.22
C ASN A 58 -6.57 7.93 13.65
N ALA A 59 -7.16 8.95 14.28
CA ALA A 59 -6.93 10.35 13.94
C ALA A 59 -5.70 10.96 14.65
N SER A 60 -5.00 10.17 15.47
CA SER A 60 -3.89 10.61 16.32
C SER A 60 -2.54 10.53 15.63
#